data_AF-H0T0Y1-F1
#
_entry.id   AF-H0T0Y1-F1
#
_cell.length_a   1.000
_cell.length_b   1.000
_cell.length_c   1.000
_cell.angle_alpha   90.00
_cell.angle_beta   90.00
_cell.angle_gamma   90.00
#
_symmetry.space_group_name_H-M   'P 1'
#
loop_
_entity.id
_entity.type
_entity.pdbx_description
1 polymer ?
#
loop_
_entity_poly.entity_id
_entity_poly.type
_entity_poly.pdbx_seq_one_letter_code
_entity_poly.pdbx_strand_id
1 'polypeptide(L)'
;MTIVTSSGSCEPTASSTLTVADGKISAAGANVSGSIGREGLVKVSINGAYANGQLSGNSGSGKWNGASAGIPCSGRWQASRL
;
A
#
# COMPACT_ATOMS: atom_id res chain seq x y z
N MET A 1 9.64 4.70 2.69
CA MET A 1 8.92 3.59 2.04
C MET A 1 8.27 4.10 0.78
N THR A 2 8.60 3.50 -0.37
CA THR A 2 8.10 3.91 -1.68
C THR A 2 7.27 2.78 -2.28
N ILE A 3 5.98 3.02 -2.51
CA ILE A 3 5.10 2.08 -3.21
C ILE A 3 5.20 2.32 -4.72
N VAL A 4 5.62 1.30 -5.46
CA VAL A 4 5.63 1.29 -6.93
C VAL A 4 4.47 0.42 -7.41
N THR A 5 3.49 1.04 -8.05
CA THR A 5 2.29 0.35 -8.58
C THR A 5 2.48 -0.01 -10.04
N SER A 6 2.49 -1.31 -10.35
CA SER A 6 2.44 -1.81 -11.74
C SER A 6 1.15 -2.61 -11.98
N SER A 7 0.37 -2.15 -12.98
CA SER A 7 -0.69 -2.78 -13.80
C SER A 7 -2.20 -2.56 -13.48
N GLY A 8 -2.78 -1.51 -14.07
CA GLY A 8 -4.22 -1.31 -14.29
C GLY A 8 -4.47 0.09 -14.85
N SER A 9 -5.61 0.37 -15.50
CA SER A 9 -5.98 1.68 -16.10
C SER A 9 -6.17 2.84 -15.10
N CYS A 10 -5.74 2.65 -13.86
CA CYS A 10 -5.60 3.69 -12.85
C CYS A 10 -4.20 4.28 -12.98
N GLU A 11 -4.09 5.62 -12.97
CA GLU A 11 -2.84 6.37 -13.15
C GLU A 11 -1.62 5.59 -12.61
N PRO A 12 -0.77 5.04 -13.50
CA PRO A 12 0.41 4.31 -13.07
C PRO A 12 1.31 5.31 -12.33
N THR A 13 1.89 4.92 -11.20
CA THR A 13 2.89 5.68 -10.42
C THR A 13 2.41 6.73 -9.40
N ALA A 14 1.27 6.52 -8.74
CA ALA A 14 1.05 7.19 -7.45
C ALA A 14 2.04 6.67 -6.40
N SER A 15 3.14 7.41 -6.17
CA SER A 15 4.05 7.17 -5.06
C SER A 15 3.60 7.99 -3.85
N SER A 16 3.32 7.32 -2.74
CA SER A 16 2.92 7.96 -1.50
C SER A 16 3.84 7.53 -0.36
N THR A 17 4.28 8.49 0.44
CA THR A 17 5.07 8.19 1.63
C THR A 17 4.11 7.74 2.73
N LEU A 18 4.31 6.50 3.20
CA LEU A 18 3.57 5.95 4.33
C LEU A 18 4.42 6.02 5.61
N THR A 19 3.78 6.39 6.70
CA THR A 19 4.32 6.32 8.06
C THR A 19 3.87 5.03 8.70
N VAL A 20 4.84 4.25 9.22
CA VAL A 20 4.60 3.05 10.01
C VAL A 20 5.07 3.30 11.43
N ALA A 21 4.15 3.24 12.39
CA ALA A 21 4.44 3.39 13.82
C ALA A 21 3.61 2.36 14.61
N ASP A 22 4.25 1.60 15.48
CA ASP A 22 3.61 0.55 16.29
C ASP A 22 2.79 -0.46 15.46
N GLY A 23 3.30 -0.78 14.26
CA GLY A 23 2.60 -1.65 13.31
C GLY A 23 1.38 -1.01 12.65
N LYS A 24 1.05 0.25 12.92
CA LYS A 24 -0.02 1.00 12.26
C LYS A 24 0.53 1.76 11.05
N ILE A 25 -0.22 1.73 9.95
CA ILE A 25 0.13 2.40 8.69
C ILE A 25 -0.79 3.61 8.51
N SER A 26 -0.21 4.75 8.16
CA SER A 26 -0.91 6.00 7.89
C SER A 26 -0.17 6.83 6.83
N ALA A 27 -0.83 7.83 6.25
CA ALA A 27 -0.23 8.79 5.34
C ALA A 27 -0.76 10.20 5.62
N ALA A 28 0.10 11.21 5.58
CA ALA A 28 -0.33 12.60 5.66
C ALA A 28 -1.05 13.00 4.36
N GLY A 29 -2.19 13.68 4.47
CA GLY A 29 -2.91 14.23 3.32
C GLY A 29 -3.68 13.21 2.45
N ALA A 30 -3.74 11.93 2.86
CA ALA A 30 -4.51 10.90 2.17
C ALA A 30 -5.31 10.04 3.17
N ASN A 31 -6.49 9.55 2.76
CA ASN A 31 -7.26 8.61 3.57
C ASN A 31 -6.63 7.22 3.48
N VAL A 32 -5.54 7.03 4.24
CA VAL A 32 -4.80 5.78 4.35
C VAL A 32 -4.90 5.26 5.76
N SER A 33 -5.33 4.01 5.90
CA SER A 33 -5.30 3.29 7.17
C SER A 33 -4.81 1.87 6.95
N GLY A 34 -4.05 1.33 7.90
CA GLY A 34 -3.61 -0.05 7.79
C GLY A 34 -2.85 -0.54 9.00
N SER A 35 -2.45 -1.79 8.93
CA SER A 35 -1.71 -2.46 9.99
C SER A 35 -0.76 -3.51 9.44
N ILE A 36 0.30 -3.76 10.20
CA ILE A 36 1.24 -4.86 10.06
C ILE A 36 0.98 -5.81 11.22
N GLY A 37 0.44 -6.98 10.90
CA GLY A 37 0.19 -8.04 11.86
C GLY A 37 1.45 -8.83 12.19
N ARG A 38 1.27 -9.90 12.97
CA ARG A 38 2.31 -10.89 13.23
C ARG A 38 2.88 -11.41 11.91
N GLU A 39 4.18 -11.73 11.91
CA GLU A 39 4.92 -12.23 10.73
C GLU A 39 4.97 -11.26 9.54
N GLY A 40 4.66 -9.99 9.78
CA GLY A 40 4.76 -8.94 8.77
C GLY A 40 3.57 -8.84 7.83
N LEU A 41 2.42 -9.46 8.15
CA LEU A 41 1.22 -9.39 7.33
C LEU A 41 0.69 -7.96 7.22
N VAL A 42 0.77 -7.38 6.03
CA VAL A 42 0.33 -6.01 5.76
C VAL A 42 -1.09 -6.01 5.23
N LYS A 43 -1.94 -5.15 5.80
CA LYS A 43 -3.27 -4.81 5.30
C LYS A 43 -3.43 -3.30 5.32
N VAL A 44 -3.79 -2.69 4.20
CA VAL A 44 -3.95 -1.25 4.04
C VAL A 44 -5.23 -0.98 3.25
N SER A 45 -5.96 0.06 3.64
CA SER A 45 -7.02 0.66 2.85
C SER A 45 -6.64 2.09 2.47
N ILE A 46 -6.86 2.46 1.21
CA ILE A 46 -6.51 3.74 0.62
C ILE A 46 -7.69 4.24 -0.20
N ASN A 47 -8.46 5.22 0.29
CA ASN A 47 -9.63 5.78 -0.44
C ASN A 47 -10.58 4.70 -1.02
N GLY A 48 -10.85 3.62 -0.28
CA GLY A 48 -11.71 2.51 -0.74
C GLY A 48 -11.01 1.44 -1.57
N ALA A 49 -9.73 1.63 -1.91
CA ALA A 49 -8.85 0.57 -2.38
C ALA A 49 -8.26 -0.23 -1.21
N TYR A 50 -7.80 -1.44 -1.50
CA TYR A 50 -7.17 -2.35 -0.55
C TYR A 50 -5.81 -2.79 -1.06
N ALA A 51 -4.82 -2.78 -0.18
CA ALA A 51 -3.51 -3.36 -0.43
C ALA A 51 -3.17 -4.36 0.67
N ASN A 52 -2.60 -5.49 0.27
CA ASN A 52 -2.23 -6.57 1.16
C ASN A 52 -0.91 -7.17 0.72
N GLY A 53 -0.13 -7.66 1.67
CA GLY A 53 1.16 -8.27 1.37
C GLY A 53 1.94 -8.58 2.62
N GLN A 54 3.27 -8.57 2.50
CA GLN A 54 4.15 -8.93 3.60
C GLN A 54 5.33 -7.97 3.68
N LEU A 55 5.67 -7.59 4.91
CA LEU A 55 6.83 -6.79 5.26
C LEU A 55 7.75 -7.63 6.14
N SER A 56 8.99 -7.85 5.70
CA SER A 56 10.03 -8.47 6.51
C SER A 56 11.10 -7.43 6.82
N GLY A 57 11.21 -7.07 8.10
CA GLY A 57 12.09 -5.98 8.54
C GLY A 57 11.73 -4.66 7.87
N ASN A 58 12.62 -4.17 7.01
CA ASN A 58 12.50 -2.86 6.36
C ASN A 58 12.05 -2.93 4.89
N SER A 59 11.74 -4.12 4.40
CA SER A 59 11.39 -4.35 3.00
C SER A 59 10.11 -5.19 2.89
N GLY A 60 9.38 -5.03 1.80
CA GLY A 60 8.15 -5.78 1.60
C GLY A 60 7.55 -5.60 0.23
N SER A 61 6.53 -6.38 -0.04
CA SER A 61 5.74 -6.25 -1.26
C SER A 61 4.38 -6.89 -1.11
N GLY A 62 3.51 -6.61 -2.06
CA GLY A 62 2.21 -7.24 -2.09
C GLY A 62 1.40 -6.85 -3.31
N LYS A 63 0.10 -7.12 -3.22
CA LYS A 63 -0.89 -6.77 -4.23
C LYS A 63 -1.72 -5.59 -3.76
N TRP A 64 -2.11 -4.75 -4.70
CA TRP A 64 -3.14 -3.75 -4.48
C TRP A 64 -4.32 -4.05 -5.40
N ASN A 65 -5.51 -3.74 -4.91
CA ASN A 65 -6.77 -3.79 -5.62
C ASN A 65 -7.52 -2.52 -5.27
N GLY A 66 -7.68 -1.61 -6.22
CA GLY A 66 -8.47 -0.40 -6.06
C GLY A 66 -9.64 -0.34 -7.01
N ALA A 67 -10.50 0.62 -6.74
CA ALA A 67 -11.48 1.10 -7.68
C ALA A 67 -11.27 2.61 -7.81
N SER A 68 -10.60 3.07 -8.87
CA SER A 68 -10.54 4.50 -9.16
C SER A 68 -11.74 4.87 -10.02
N ALA A 69 -12.57 5.79 -9.55
CA ALA A 69 -13.77 6.25 -10.27
C ALA A 69 -14.71 5.12 -10.74
N GLY A 70 -14.79 4.01 -9.97
CA GLY A 70 -15.61 2.84 -10.32
C GLY A 70 -14.96 1.85 -11.28
N ILE A 71 -13.74 2.12 -11.76
CA ILE A 71 -12.98 1.19 -12.60
C ILE A 71 -12.11 0.30 -11.70
N PRO A 72 -12.31 -1.03 -11.70
CA PRO A 72 -11.46 -1.92 -10.93
C PRO A 72 -10.04 -1.89 -11.51
N CYS A 73 -9.07 -1.63 -10.64
CA CYS A 73 -7.66 -1.71 -10.98
C CYS A 73 -6.91 -2.51 -9.92
N SER A 74 -5.83 -3.12 -10.34
CA SER A 74 -5.00 -3.91 -9.44
C SER A 74 -3.54 -3.60 -9.73
N GLY A 75 -2.63 -4.32 -9.09
CA GLY A 75 -1.22 -4.18 -9.32
C GLY A 75 -0.43 -4.69 -8.13
N ARG A 76 0.85 -4.34 -8.09
CA ARG A 76 1.74 -4.69 -6.98
C ARG A 76 2.19 -3.46 -6.24
N TRP A 77 2.54 -3.60 -4.97
CA TRP A 77 3.26 -2.57 -4.22
C TRP A 77 4.57 -3.16 -3.71
N GLN A 78 5.53 -2.28 -3.46
CA GLN A 78 6.82 -2.62 -2.88
C GLN A 78 7.13 -1.66 -1.73
N ALA A 79 8.01 -2.06 -0.84
CA ALA A 79 8.50 -1.28 0.28
C ALA A 79 10.00 -1.48 0.40
N SER A 80 10.71 -0.38 0.54
CA SER A 80 12.10 -0.33 0.96
C SER A 80 12.29 0.88 1.89
N ARG A 81 13.14 0.71 2.90
CA ARG A 81 13.69 1.84 3.65
C ARG A 81 14.95 2.32 2.93
N LEU A 82 15.03 3.63 2.68
CA LEU A 82 16.28 4.31 2.35
C LEU A 82 17.06 4.58 3.63
#